data_AF-W2FL21-F1
#
_entry.id   AF-W2FL21-F1
#
_cell.length_a   1.000
_cell.length_b   1.000
_cell.length_c   1.000
_cell.angle_alpha   90.00
_cell.angle_beta   90.00
_cell.angle_gamma   90.00
#
_symmetry.space_group_name_H-M   'P 1'
#
loop_
_entity.id
_entity.type
_entity.pdbx_description
1 polymer ?
#
loop_
_entity_poly.entity_id
_entity_poly.type
_entity_poly.pdbx_seq_one_letter_code
_entity_poly.pdbx_strand_id
1 'polypeptide(L)'
;MGSSRALWVLLATAIWLNAIAVVLAEGEEPAHPVCRFIAKDSLSFCFMVDYMAVVDTDDPTGTKFDSKAEFYYRNVDIVLQRFGCHAKYSVYGCDDCREAYKYWICSIKFQKCGSQTVTTDRGATKLVYSTDMCDYSTTATATSTAASTTKSTKTTASACVEGSSGRYRTCLSICEDVVRKCPYVLNFQCPTTETPFFSADIATCNRLDRVTNPDRPSRPWPGTFADA
;
A
#
# COMPACT_ATOMS: atom_id res chain seq x y z
N MET A 1 69.65 8.49 -19.95
CA MET A 1 68.71 8.60 -21.09
C MET A 1 67.95 7.29 -21.23
N GLY A 2 66.62 7.35 -21.42
CA GLY A 2 65.75 6.20 -21.74
C GLY A 2 65.02 5.61 -20.52
N SER A 3 63.82 6.10 -20.19
CA SER A 3 62.51 5.59 -20.62
C SER A 3 61.97 4.49 -19.69
N SER A 4 60.99 4.85 -18.86
CA SER A 4 60.04 3.91 -18.26
C SER A 4 58.67 4.55 -18.27
N ARG A 5 57.85 4.06 -19.20
CA ARG A 5 56.48 4.48 -19.46
C ARG A 5 55.52 3.75 -18.53
N ALA A 6 54.48 4.50 -18.15
CA ALA A 6 53.11 4.06 -17.94
C ALA A 6 52.83 3.05 -16.81
N LEU A 7 52.45 3.59 -15.64
CA LEU A 7 51.65 2.85 -14.66
C LEU A 7 50.86 3.81 -13.77
N TRP A 8 49.92 4.58 -14.35
CA TRP A 8 49.05 5.48 -13.59
C TRP A 8 47.68 5.66 -14.25
N VAL A 9 46.97 4.60 -14.65
CA VAL A 9 45.54 4.73 -15.00
C VAL A 9 44.79 3.43 -14.75
N LEU A 10 44.61 2.96 -13.50
CA LEU A 10 43.71 1.81 -13.24
C LEU A 10 43.02 1.84 -11.85
N LEU A 11 42.68 3.01 -11.30
CA LEU A 11 42.00 3.05 -9.98
C LEU A 11 40.81 4.02 -9.86
N ALA A 12 40.27 4.54 -10.96
CA ALA A 12 39.25 5.60 -10.91
C ALA A 12 37.90 5.27 -11.58
N THR A 13 37.60 4.00 -11.91
CA THR A 13 36.35 3.67 -12.64
C THR A 13 35.40 2.70 -11.92
N ALA A 14 35.77 2.15 -10.76
CA ALA A 14 34.94 1.16 -10.08
C ALA A 14 33.95 1.74 -9.03
N ILE A 15 34.08 3.01 -8.65
CA ILE A 15 33.32 3.58 -7.52
C ILE A 15 32.03 4.31 -7.97
N TRP A 16 31.90 4.63 -9.26
CA TRP A 16 30.77 5.43 -9.77
C TRP A 16 29.53 4.63 -10.19
N LEU A 17 29.63 3.30 -10.34
CA LEU A 17 28.49 2.49 -10.80
C LEU A 17 27.53 2.08 -9.68
N ASN A 18 27.97 2.06 -8.42
CA ASN A 18 27.12 1.67 -7.28
C ASN A 18 26.33 2.82 -6.64
N ALA A 19 26.65 4.08 -6.95
CA ALA A 19 25.94 5.23 -6.39
C ALA A 19 24.60 5.51 -7.10
N ILE A 20 24.40 5.04 -8.34
CA ILE A 20 23.19 5.34 -9.13
C ILE A 20 22.00 4.47 -8.69
N ALA A 21 22.25 3.27 -8.16
CA ALA A 21 21.17 2.37 -7.72
C ALA A 21 20.56 2.75 -6.35
N VAL A 22 21.30 3.45 -5.48
CA VAL A 22 20.83 3.82 -4.13
C VAL A 22 19.86 5.02 -4.15
N VAL A 23 19.99 5.90 -5.14
CA VAL A 23 19.21 7.17 -5.21
C VAL A 23 17.75 6.94 -5.65
N LEU A 24 17.38 5.75 -6.15
CA LEU A 24 16.03 5.47 -6.66
C LEU A 24 15.06 4.88 -5.62
N ALA A 25 15.53 4.52 -4.42
CA ALA A 25 14.71 3.89 -3.39
C ALA A 25 14.45 4.77 -2.16
N GLU A 26 15.10 5.94 -2.06
CA GLU A 26 14.96 6.81 -0.89
C GLU A 26 13.52 7.33 -0.75
N GLY A 27 12.80 6.74 0.20
CA GLY A 27 11.47 7.15 0.59
C GLY A 27 10.33 6.57 -0.24
N GLU A 28 10.53 5.48 -0.98
CA GLU A 28 9.38 4.78 -1.58
C GLU A 28 8.51 4.10 -0.50
N GLU A 29 9.15 3.60 0.56
CA GLU A 29 8.55 3.07 1.79
C GLU A 29 8.99 3.89 3.04
N PRO A 30 8.26 3.80 4.17
CA PRO A 30 8.70 4.36 5.46
C PRO A 30 10.00 3.73 5.95
N ALA A 31 10.93 4.56 6.41
CA ALA A 31 12.18 4.12 7.02
C ALA A 31 11.92 3.56 8.42
N HIS A 32 11.04 4.21 9.18
CA HIS A 32 10.65 3.82 10.53
C HIS A 32 9.13 3.61 10.59
N PRO A 33 8.63 2.48 10.08
CA PRO A 33 7.19 2.28 9.91
C PRO A 33 6.49 2.09 11.26
N VAL A 34 5.48 2.92 11.53
CA VAL A 34 4.58 2.83 12.69
C VAL A 34 3.12 2.93 12.28
N CYS A 35 2.23 2.46 13.14
CA CYS A 35 0.79 2.53 12.91
C CYS A 35 0.20 3.80 13.49
N ARG A 36 -0.39 4.66 12.65
CA ARG A 36 -1.06 5.90 13.10
C ARG A 36 -2.41 6.07 12.45
N PHE A 37 -3.33 6.67 13.20
CA PHE A 37 -4.65 6.98 12.70
C PHE A 37 -4.55 8.24 11.83
N ILE A 38 -4.97 8.12 10.58
CA ILE A 38 -5.12 9.25 9.68
C ILE A 38 -6.59 9.64 9.68
N ALA A 39 -6.87 10.89 10.03
CA ALA A 39 -8.23 11.39 10.04
C ALA A 39 -8.69 11.69 8.61
N LYS A 40 -9.97 11.45 8.34
CA LYS A 40 -10.59 11.83 7.07
C LYS A 40 -10.35 13.32 6.79
N ASP A 41 -10.04 13.65 5.55
CA ASP A 41 -9.76 15.01 5.08
C ASP A 41 -8.55 15.70 5.75
N SER A 42 -7.71 14.98 6.52
CA SER A 42 -6.47 15.54 7.06
C SER A 42 -5.35 15.65 6.03
N LEU A 43 -5.47 14.93 4.92
CA LEU A 43 -4.53 14.89 3.81
C LEU A 43 -5.05 15.71 2.64
N SER A 44 -4.16 16.40 1.93
CA SER A 44 -4.52 17.24 0.78
C SER A 44 -4.93 16.41 -0.44
N PHE A 45 -4.23 15.32 -0.72
CA PHE A 45 -4.45 14.51 -1.91
C PHE A 45 -5.26 13.25 -1.58
N CYS A 46 -4.76 12.39 -0.70
CA CYS A 46 -5.39 11.15 -0.24
C CYS A 46 -6.41 11.37 0.89
N PHE A 47 -7.26 12.39 0.76
CA PHE A 47 -8.27 12.79 1.76
C PHE A 47 -9.25 11.67 2.18
N MET A 48 -9.36 10.62 1.36
CA MET A 48 -10.24 9.46 1.58
C MET A 48 -9.71 8.46 2.62
N VAL A 49 -8.46 8.60 3.07
CA VAL A 49 -7.89 7.73 4.12
C VAL A 49 -8.46 8.13 5.48
N ASP A 50 -9.05 7.19 6.21
CA ASP A 50 -9.70 7.42 7.50
C ASP A 50 -9.46 6.31 8.54
N TYR A 51 -8.33 5.60 8.43
CA TYR A 51 -8.01 4.42 9.26
C TYR A 51 -6.56 4.43 9.77
N MET A 52 -6.21 3.42 10.58
CA MET A 52 -4.84 3.15 11.01
C MET A 52 -3.97 2.73 9.84
N ALA A 53 -3.11 3.63 9.37
CA ALA A 53 -2.19 3.40 8.26
C ALA A 53 -0.74 3.28 8.75
N VAL A 54 0.08 2.58 7.98
CA VAL A 54 1.52 2.62 8.13
C VAL A 54 2.02 3.99 7.71
N VAL A 55 2.71 4.68 8.61
CA VAL A 55 3.40 5.95 8.35
C VAL A 55 4.82 5.88 8.89
N ASP A 56 5.63 6.91 8.64
CA ASP A 56 6.96 7.04 9.23
C ASP A 56 6.87 7.76 10.59
N THR A 57 7.71 7.40 11.56
CA THR A 57 7.81 8.14 12.82
C THR A 57 8.16 9.61 12.61
N ASP A 58 8.92 9.92 11.56
CA ASP A 58 9.36 11.27 11.19
C ASP A 58 8.31 12.00 10.30
N ASP A 59 7.17 11.37 10.04
CA ASP A 59 6.00 11.95 9.38
C ASP A 59 4.70 11.37 10.00
N PRO A 60 4.39 11.74 11.25
CA PRO A 60 3.24 11.20 11.96
C PRO A 60 1.90 11.58 11.32
N THR A 61 1.90 12.63 10.49
CA THR A 61 0.75 13.10 9.73
C THR A 61 0.57 12.40 8.38
N GLY A 62 1.61 11.71 7.87
CA GLY A 62 1.60 11.11 6.54
C GLY A 62 1.71 12.10 5.37
N THR A 63 2.04 13.37 5.61
CA THR A 63 2.04 14.42 4.59
C THR A 63 3.12 14.25 3.52
N LYS A 64 4.26 13.65 3.87
CA LYS A 64 5.32 13.31 2.91
C LYS A 64 4.86 12.19 1.97
N PHE A 65 4.15 11.19 2.50
CA PHE A 65 3.57 10.12 1.68
C PHE A 65 2.41 10.61 0.81
N ASP A 66 1.60 11.53 1.32
CA ASP A 66 0.54 12.20 0.55
C ASP A 66 1.13 12.96 -0.65
N SER A 67 2.17 13.76 -0.42
CA SER A 67 2.88 14.50 -1.48
C SER A 67 3.50 13.57 -2.52
N LYS A 68 4.02 12.41 -2.10
CA LYS A 68 4.53 11.39 -3.03
C LYS A 68 3.41 10.74 -3.83
N ALA A 69 2.28 10.42 -3.21
CA ALA A 69 1.12 9.90 -3.91
C ALA A 69 0.63 10.87 -4.99
N GLU A 70 0.57 12.16 -4.65
CA GLU A 70 0.23 13.22 -5.60
C GLU A 70 1.25 13.29 -6.74
N PHE A 71 2.55 13.26 -6.44
CA PHE A 71 3.59 13.27 -7.46
C PHE A 71 3.43 12.14 -8.50
N TYR A 72 3.19 10.90 -8.04
CA TYR A 72 2.93 9.78 -8.95
C TYR A 72 1.65 9.94 -9.75
N TYR A 73 0.59 10.48 -9.14
CA TYR A 73 -0.66 10.78 -9.83
C TYR A 73 -0.49 11.83 -10.93
N ARG A 74 0.28 12.91 -10.67
CA ARG A 74 0.50 14.00 -11.64
C ARG A 74 1.21 13.53 -12.90
N ASN A 75 2.14 12.58 -12.78
CA ASN A 75 2.80 11.97 -13.93
C ASN A 75 1.79 11.24 -14.83
N VAL A 76 0.84 10.50 -14.25
CA VAL A 76 -0.23 9.85 -15.01
C VAL A 76 -1.18 10.85 -15.65
N ASP A 77 -1.57 11.90 -14.91
CA ASP A 77 -2.46 12.94 -15.45
C ASP A 77 -1.86 13.64 -16.68
N ILE A 78 -0.55 13.92 -16.67
CA ILE A 78 0.17 14.47 -17.83
C ILE A 78 0.09 13.53 -19.05
N VAL A 79 0.20 12.22 -18.85
CA VAL A 79 0.08 11.24 -19.94
C VAL A 79 -1.35 11.21 -20.48
N LEU A 80 -2.36 11.22 -19.60
CA LEU A 80 -3.77 11.24 -19.98
C LEU A 80 -4.13 12.49 -20.79
N GLN A 81 -3.61 13.67 -20.41
CA GLN A 81 -3.82 14.91 -21.15
C GLN A 81 -3.32 14.83 -22.60
N ARG A 82 -2.19 14.13 -22.83
CA ARG A 82 -1.65 13.92 -24.19
C ARG A 82 -2.37 12.86 -24.99
N PHE A 83 -2.96 11.86 -24.34
CA PHE A 83 -3.72 10.79 -25.00
C PHE A 83 -5.03 11.32 -25.62
N GLY A 84 -5.53 12.47 -25.14
CA GLY A 84 -6.72 13.12 -25.69
C GLY A 84 -8.00 12.62 -25.04
N CYS A 85 -8.25 13.06 -23.80
CA CYS A 85 -9.41 12.68 -22.97
C CYS A 85 -10.80 13.00 -23.55
N HIS A 86 -10.86 13.67 -24.70
CA HIS A 86 -12.11 13.95 -25.40
C HIS A 86 -12.66 12.73 -26.16
N ALA A 87 -11.83 11.74 -26.47
CA ALA A 87 -12.25 10.51 -27.11
C ALA A 87 -12.47 9.39 -26.09
N LYS A 88 -13.62 8.72 -26.15
CA LYS A 88 -13.85 7.50 -25.37
C LYS A 88 -13.01 6.36 -25.93
N TYR A 89 -12.14 5.78 -25.10
CA TYR A 89 -11.36 4.58 -25.42
C TYR A 89 -11.99 3.29 -24.91
N SER A 90 -12.97 3.40 -24.00
CA SER A 90 -13.73 2.26 -23.46
C SER A 90 -15.10 2.73 -22.97
N VAL A 91 -15.79 1.90 -22.19
CA VAL A 91 -16.95 2.34 -21.39
C VAL A 91 -16.57 3.49 -20.44
N TYR A 92 -15.32 3.50 -19.99
CA TYR A 92 -14.71 4.50 -19.11
C TYR A 92 -13.98 5.60 -19.89
N GLY A 93 -13.92 6.78 -19.27
CA GLY A 93 -13.14 7.93 -19.72
C GLY A 93 -11.97 8.26 -18.79
N CYS A 94 -11.23 9.33 -19.13
CA CYS A 94 -10.07 9.74 -18.34
C CYS A 94 -10.41 10.06 -16.88
N ASP A 95 -11.61 10.56 -16.59
CA ASP A 95 -12.00 10.91 -15.23
C ASP A 95 -12.16 9.66 -14.35
N ASP A 96 -12.74 8.59 -14.90
CA ASP A 96 -12.81 7.29 -14.23
C ASP A 96 -11.40 6.72 -13.99
N CYS A 97 -10.51 6.84 -14.98
CA CYS A 97 -9.12 6.43 -14.85
C CYS A 97 -8.37 7.22 -13.77
N ARG A 98 -8.54 8.55 -13.73
CA ARG A 98 -7.96 9.42 -12.70
C ARG A 98 -8.43 9.01 -11.31
N GLU A 99 -9.73 8.80 -11.16
CA GLU A 99 -10.30 8.38 -9.88
C GLU A 99 -9.77 7.02 -9.44
N ALA A 100 -9.73 6.04 -10.36
CA ALA A 100 -9.19 4.71 -10.08
C ALA A 100 -7.70 4.75 -9.72
N TYR A 101 -6.89 5.49 -10.47
CA TYR A 101 -5.45 5.61 -10.21
C TYR A 101 -5.18 6.32 -8.88
N LYS A 102 -5.92 7.40 -8.58
CA LYS A 102 -5.86 8.09 -7.29
C LYS A 102 -6.17 7.13 -6.14
N TYR A 103 -7.24 6.36 -6.28
CA TYR A 103 -7.62 5.35 -5.30
C TYR A 103 -6.52 4.33 -5.06
N TRP A 104 -5.97 3.79 -6.15
CA TRP A 104 -4.89 2.81 -6.09
C TRP A 104 -3.62 3.37 -5.44
N ILE A 105 -3.14 4.54 -5.86
CA ILE A 105 -1.88 5.09 -5.31
C ILE A 105 -2.03 5.43 -3.83
N CYS A 106 -3.18 5.94 -3.39
CA CYS A 106 -3.45 6.18 -1.98
C CYS A 106 -3.50 4.86 -1.18
N SER A 107 -4.06 3.78 -1.74
CA SER A 107 -4.11 2.47 -1.07
C SER A 107 -2.72 1.85 -0.87
N ILE A 108 -1.78 2.15 -1.77
CA ILE A 108 -0.39 1.68 -1.69
C ILE A 108 0.41 2.55 -0.72
N LYS A 109 0.29 3.87 -0.82
CA LYS A 109 1.04 4.79 0.05
C LYS A 109 0.55 4.76 1.50
N PHE A 110 -0.73 4.47 1.72
CA PHE A 110 -1.34 4.35 3.05
C PHE A 110 -1.89 2.94 3.28
N GLN A 111 -0.99 1.98 3.48
CA GLN A 111 -1.40 0.61 3.80
C GLN A 111 -2.03 0.55 5.19
N LYS A 112 -3.24 -0.02 5.29
CA LYS A 112 -3.88 -0.27 6.60
C LYS A 112 -2.96 -1.16 7.45
N CYS A 113 -2.94 -0.96 8.76
CA CYS A 113 -2.18 -1.79 9.69
C CYS A 113 -3.00 -2.11 10.95
N GLY A 114 -2.41 -2.83 11.91
CA GLY A 114 -3.15 -3.36 13.07
C GLY A 114 -3.52 -4.83 12.95
N SER A 115 -2.71 -5.64 12.26
CA SER A 115 -2.84 -7.10 12.35
C SER A 115 -2.31 -7.62 13.68
N GLN A 116 -2.75 -8.81 14.08
CA GLN A 116 -2.26 -9.51 15.27
C GLN A 116 -1.53 -10.79 14.89
N THR A 117 -0.41 -11.11 15.54
CA THR A 117 0.17 -12.45 15.51
C THR A 117 -0.57 -13.34 16.47
N VAL A 118 -1.11 -14.46 15.99
CA VAL A 118 -1.76 -15.48 16.81
C VAL A 118 -0.91 -16.75 16.77
N THR A 119 -0.54 -17.25 17.95
CA THR A 119 0.19 -18.51 18.10
C THR A 119 -0.79 -19.65 18.40
N THR A 120 -0.85 -20.64 17.52
CA THR A 120 -1.70 -21.83 17.68
C THR A 120 -1.14 -22.79 18.72
N ASP A 121 -1.99 -23.68 19.26
CA ASP A 121 -1.61 -24.75 20.20
C ASP A 121 -0.47 -25.67 19.69
N ARG A 122 -0.21 -25.67 18.37
CA ARG A 122 0.86 -26.42 17.71
C ARG A 122 2.15 -25.61 17.53
N GLY A 123 2.23 -24.42 18.12
CA GLY A 123 3.39 -23.51 18.02
C GLY A 123 3.50 -22.75 16.69
N ALA A 124 2.54 -22.89 15.77
CA ALA A 124 2.56 -22.12 14.52
C ALA A 124 2.01 -20.71 14.74
N THR A 125 2.73 -19.69 14.29
CA THR A 125 2.34 -18.28 14.36
C THR A 125 1.77 -17.81 13.03
N LYS A 126 0.60 -17.16 13.05
CA LYS A 126 -0.07 -16.61 11.85
C LYS A 126 -0.48 -15.15 12.09
N LEU A 127 -0.39 -14.32 11.05
CA LEU A 127 -1.00 -12.99 11.05
C LEU A 127 -2.52 -13.10 10.83
N VAL A 128 -3.26 -12.46 11.72
CA VAL A 128 -4.71 -12.32 11.66
C VAL A 128 -5.06 -10.85 11.48
N TYR A 129 -5.88 -10.59 10.48
CA TYR A 129 -6.33 -9.26 10.12
C TYR A 129 -7.74 -9.06 10.69
N SER A 130 -7.88 -8.26 11.75
CA SER A 130 -9.17 -7.93 12.38
C SER A 130 -9.61 -6.51 12.04
N THR A 131 -10.92 -6.30 11.91
CA THR A 131 -11.50 -4.95 11.85
C THR A 131 -11.33 -4.18 13.16
N ASP A 132 -11.11 -4.89 14.27
CA ASP A 132 -10.94 -4.29 15.58
C ASP A 132 -9.55 -3.65 15.69
N MET A 133 -9.54 -2.38 16.11
CA MET A 133 -8.35 -1.56 16.20
C MET A 133 -7.39 -2.12 17.25
N CYS A 134 -6.14 -2.40 16.87
CA CYS A 134 -5.11 -2.70 17.85
C CYS A 134 -4.82 -1.45 18.69
N ASP A 135 -4.95 -1.56 20.02
CA ASP A 135 -4.57 -0.48 20.94
C ASP A 135 -3.05 -0.54 21.17
N TYR A 136 -2.31 0.35 20.48
CA TYR A 136 -0.87 0.49 20.63
C TYR A 136 -0.48 1.39 21.82
N SER A 137 -1.43 1.95 22.57
CA SER A 137 -1.15 2.83 23.72
C SER A 137 -0.56 2.09 24.92
N THR A 138 -0.66 0.76 24.95
CA THR A 138 -0.02 -0.07 25.97
C THR A 138 1.21 -0.75 25.38
N THR A 139 2.39 -0.24 25.70
CA THR A 139 3.61 -1.06 25.79
C THR A 139 3.40 -2.08 26.92
N ALA A 140 2.58 -3.08 26.68
CA ALA A 140 2.33 -4.17 27.60
C ALA A 140 1.88 -5.37 26.78
N THR A 141 2.58 -6.48 26.97
CA THR A 141 2.03 -7.82 27.01
C THR A 141 0.50 -7.80 26.95
N ALA A 142 -0.07 -8.03 25.76
CA ALA A 142 -1.49 -8.16 25.57
C ALA A 142 -1.96 -9.48 26.22
N THR A 143 -2.02 -9.49 27.55
CA THR A 143 -2.95 -10.32 28.28
C THR A 143 -4.29 -9.62 28.12
N SER A 144 -4.99 -9.95 27.03
CA SER A 144 -6.35 -9.50 26.77
C SER A 144 -7.25 -9.99 27.91
N THR A 145 -7.37 -9.18 28.97
CA THR A 145 -8.41 -9.31 29.98
C THR A 145 -9.59 -8.45 29.52
N ALA A 146 -10.11 -8.76 28.33
CA ALA A 146 -11.44 -8.31 27.94
C ALA A 146 -12.40 -9.41 28.42
N ALA A 147 -13.16 -9.09 29.46
CA ALA A 147 -14.26 -9.94 29.91
C ALA A 147 -15.30 -10.04 28.78
N SER A 148 -15.22 -11.10 27.96
CA SER A 148 -16.33 -11.56 27.14
C SER A 148 -16.85 -12.88 27.74
N THR A 149 -18.04 -12.77 28.32
CA THR A 149 -18.77 -13.87 28.92
C THR A 149 -19.09 -14.93 27.87
N THR A 150 -18.89 -16.19 28.25
CA THR A 150 -19.40 -17.46 27.68
C THR A 150 -18.71 -18.13 26.47
N LYS A 151 -18.16 -19.32 26.78
CA LYS A 151 -17.81 -20.52 25.99
C LYS A 151 -16.36 -20.68 25.47
N SER A 152 -15.60 -21.39 26.30
CA SER A 152 -14.39 -22.20 26.05
C SER A 152 -14.05 -22.54 24.60
N THR A 153 -12.91 -22.03 24.10
CA THR A 153 -11.94 -22.83 23.34
C THR A 153 -10.52 -22.27 23.55
N LYS A 154 -9.57 -23.19 23.75
CA LYS A 154 -8.14 -23.11 24.09
C LYS A 154 -7.35 -21.82 23.76
N THR A 155 -6.52 -21.44 24.72
CA THR A 155 -5.60 -20.30 24.77
C THR A 155 -4.62 -20.23 23.59
N THR A 156 -4.86 -19.30 22.67
CA THR A 156 -3.86 -18.82 21.69
C THR A 156 -3.45 -17.40 22.06
N ALA A 157 -2.18 -17.16 22.41
CA ALA A 157 -1.68 -15.81 22.67
C ALA A 157 -1.71 -14.96 21.39
N SER A 158 -2.27 -13.75 21.47
CA SER A 158 -2.38 -12.79 20.37
C SER A 158 -1.65 -11.49 20.70
N ALA A 159 -0.77 -11.00 19.82
CA ALA A 159 -0.05 -9.73 20.00
C ALA A 159 -0.18 -8.81 18.79
N CYS A 160 -0.35 -7.51 19.03
CA CYS A 160 -0.43 -6.49 17.97
C CYS A 160 0.91 -6.37 17.24
N VAL A 161 0.85 -6.20 15.91
CA VAL A 161 2.05 -6.03 15.08
C VAL A 161 2.11 -4.60 14.56
N GLU A 162 3.03 -3.83 15.12
CA GLU A 162 3.25 -2.44 14.70
C GLU A 162 4.00 -2.33 13.36
N GLY A 163 3.76 -1.24 12.65
CA GLY A 163 4.48 -0.88 11.45
C GLY A 163 4.19 -1.77 10.25
N SER A 164 5.19 -1.93 9.38
CA SER A 164 5.06 -2.62 8.09
C SER A 164 4.88 -4.14 8.22
N SER A 165 5.30 -4.75 9.32
CA SER A 165 5.23 -6.20 9.52
C SER A 165 3.80 -6.71 9.66
N GLY A 166 2.88 -5.83 10.07
CA GLY A 166 1.47 -6.13 10.30
C GLY A 166 0.53 -5.42 9.34
N ARG A 167 1.04 -4.99 8.19
CA ARG A 167 0.28 -4.24 7.20
C ARG A 167 -0.64 -5.15 6.38
N TYR A 168 -1.80 -4.61 6.06
CA TYR A 168 -2.75 -5.17 5.13
C TYR A 168 -2.19 -5.00 3.72
N ARG A 169 -2.36 -6.04 2.90
CA ARG A 169 -1.99 -6.01 1.49
C ARG A 169 -3.02 -5.21 0.71
N THR A 170 -2.63 -4.48 -0.33
CA THR A 170 -3.57 -3.79 -1.22
C THR A 170 -4.48 -4.80 -1.91
N CYS A 171 -5.77 -4.50 -2.03
CA CYS A 171 -6.68 -5.37 -2.76
C CYS A 171 -6.29 -5.47 -4.23
N LEU A 172 -6.19 -6.69 -4.78
CA LEU A 172 -5.84 -6.91 -6.19
C LEU A 172 -6.85 -6.23 -7.12
N SER A 173 -8.13 -6.26 -6.76
CA SER A 173 -9.19 -5.61 -7.54
C SER A 173 -9.07 -4.09 -7.59
N ILE A 174 -8.40 -3.44 -6.63
CA ILE A 174 -8.11 -2.00 -6.71
C ILE A 174 -7.09 -1.73 -7.82
N CYS A 175 -6.08 -2.60 -7.95
CA CYS A 175 -5.13 -2.52 -9.06
C CYS A 175 -5.83 -2.77 -10.40
N GLU A 176 -6.63 -3.85 -10.48
CA GLU A 176 -7.34 -4.22 -11.70
C GLU A 176 -8.37 -3.15 -12.13
N ASP A 177 -8.92 -2.38 -11.19
CA ASP A 177 -9.80 -1.23 -11.51
C ASP A 177 -9.08 -0.19 -12.36
N VAL A 178 -7.80 0.07 -12.08
CA VAL A 178 -6.96 0.96 -12.88
C VAL A 178 -6.78 0.40 -14.29
N VAL A 179 -6.38 -0.87 -14.42
CA VAL A 179 -6.18 -1.53 -15.73
C VAL A 179 -7.43 -1.45 -16.60
N ARG A 180 -8.59 -1.65 -15.99
CA ARG A 180 -9.88 -1.66 -16.68
C ARG A 180 -10.35 -0.26 -17.10
N LYS A 181 -10.10 0.76 -16.27
CA LYS A 181 -10.58 2.13 -16.50
C LYS A 181 -9.60 2.98 -17.29
N CYS A 182 -8.32 2.65 -17.31
CA CYS A 182 -7.28 3.47 -17.94
C CYS A 182 -6.92 3.01 -19.36
N PRO A 183 -6.42 3.93 -20.21
CA PRO A 183 -5.98 3.58 -21.56
C PRO A 183 -4.69 2.75 -21.53
N TYR A 184 -4.53 1.88 -22.53
CA TYR A 184 -3.37 0.98 -22.66
C TYR A 184 -2.02 1.71 -22.69
N VAL A 185 -1.99 3.00 -23.07
CA VAL A 185 -0.77 3.83 -23.12
C VAL A 185 -0.10 3.99 -21.75
N LEU A 186 -0.86 3.88 -20.64
CA LEU A 186 -0.27 3.91 -19.30
C LEU A 186 0.56 2.65 -19.00
N ASN A 187 0.36 1.57 -19.77
CA ASN A 187 1.01 0.28 -19.59
C ASN A 187 0.97 -0.23 -18.14
N PHE A 188 -0.14 0.07 -17.46
CA PHE A 188 -0.32 -0.26 -16.06
C PHE A 188 -0.58 -1.77 -15.90
N GLN A 189 0.09 -2.40 -14.94
CA GLN A 189 0.10 -3.86 -14.79
C GLN A 189 -0.15 -4.25 -13.35
N CYS A 190 -1.00 -5.27 -13.18
CA CYS A 190 -1.30 -5.89 -11.90
C CYS A 190 -0.73 -7.30 -11.85
N PRO A 191 -0.30 -7.77 -10.66
CA PRO A 191 0.13 -9.16 -10.53
C PRO A 191 -1.05 -10.10 -10.76
N THR A 192 -0.78 -11.27 -11.35
CA THR A 192 -1.82 -12.28 -11.61
C THR A 192 -2.10 -13.18 -10.41
N THR A 193 -1.30 -13.06 -9.34
CA THR A 193 -1.39 -13.87 -8.12
C THR A 193 -1.19 -13.02 -6.88
N GLU A 194 -1.53 -13.59 -5.72
CA GLU A 194 -1.14 -13.05 -4.40
C GLU A 194 0.35 -12.70 -4.38
N THR A 195 0.67 -11.56 -3.78
CA THR A 195 2.05 -11.12 -3.53
C THR A 195 2.15 -10.60 -2.10
N PRO A 196 3.35 -10.32 -1.58
CA PRO A 196 3.50 -9.64 -0.30
C PRO A 196 2.81 -8.27 -0.24
N PHE A 197 2.47 -7.66 -1.38
CA PHE A 197 1.87 -6.34 -1.50
C PHE A 197 0.40 -6.35 -1.94
N PHE A 198 -0.04 -7.39 -2.65
CA PHE A 198 -1.39 -7.51 -3.20
C PHE A 198 -2.09 -8.77 -2.72
N SER A 199 -3.38 -8.64 -2.42
CA SER A 199 -4.24 -9.78 -2.08
C SER A 199 -5.60 -9.75 -2.77
N ALA A 200 -6.03 -10.90 -3.26
CA ALA A 200 -7.35 -11.19 -3.78
C ALA A 200 -8.38 -11.49 -2.66
N ASP A 201 -7.96 -11.67 -1.40
CA ASP A 201 -8.88 -11.81 -0.28
C ASP A 201 -9.48 -10.46 0.12
N ILE A 202 -10.68 -10.19 -0.40
CA ILE A 202 -11.43 -8.95 -0.19
C ILE A 202 -11.82 -8.70 1.27
N ALA A 203 -11.80 -9.73 2.11
CA ALA A 203 -12.11 -9.59 3.54
C ALA A 203 -10.93 -9.02 4.32
N THR A 204 -9.69 -9.26 3.87
CA THR A 204 -8.47 -8.98 4.64
C THR A 204 -7.50 -8.04 3.94
N CYS A 205 -7.79 -7.57 2.73
CA CYS A 205 -6.98 -6.58 2.02
C CYS A 205 -7.35 -5.12 2.37
N ASN A 206 -6.42 -4.20 2.11
CA ASN A 206 -6.58 -2.77 2.28
C ASN A 206 -7.49 -2.22 1.18
N ARG A 207 -8.72 -1.89 1.57
CA ARG A 207 -9.77 -1.42 0.68
C ARG A 207 -10.03 0.07 0.68
N LEU A 208 -9.32 0.87 1.49
CA LEU A 208 -9.66 2.26 1.81
C LEU A 208 -11.15 2.39 2.23
N ASP A 209 -11.88 3.39 1.71
CA ASP A 209 -13.23 3.81 2.11
C ASP A 209 -14.37 3.25 1.23
N ARG A 210 -14.09 2.76 0.01
CA ARG A 210 -15.11 2.16 -0.86
C ARG A 210 -15.49 0.75 -0.40
N VAL A 211 -16.73 0.65 0.04
CA VAL A 211 -17.40 -0.61 0.40
C VAL A 211 -18.38 -1.12 -0.67
N THR A 212 -18.71 -0.29 -1.66
CA THR A 212 -19.63 -0.61 -2.77
C THR A 212 -18.99 -0.36 -4.12
N ASN A 213 -19.37 -1.17 -5.12
CA ASN A 213 -18.79 -1.07 -6.45
C ASN A 213 -19.30 0.19 -7.16
N PRO A 214 -18.40 1.07 -7.66
CA PRO A 214 -18.81 2.32 -8.32
C PRO A 214 -19.73 2.10 -9.54
N ASP A 215 -19.53 1.02 -10.29
CA ASP A 215 -20.29 0.72 -11.50
C ASP A 215 -21.54 -0.13 -11.21
N ARG A 216 -21.56 -0.85 -10.08
CA ARG A 216 -22.67 -1.72 -9.65
C ARG A 216 -22.90 -1.63 -8.15
N PRO A 217 -23.65 -0.62 -7.66
CA PRO A 217 -23.83 -0.38 -6.22
C PRO A 217 -24.43 -1.54 -5.42
N SER A 218 -25.11 -2.48 -6.08
CA SER A 218 -25.64 -3.71 -5.46
C SER A 218 -24.57 -4.73 -5.08
N ARG A 219 -23.32 -4.53 -5.47
CA ARG A 219 -22.20 -5.45 -5.22
C ARG A 219 -21.19 -4.86 -4.24
N PRO A 220 -20.62 -5.71 -3.36
CA PRO A 220 -19.56 -5.28 -2.47
C PRO A 220 -18.31 -4.90 -3.28
N TRP A 221 -17.55 -3.97 -2.72
CA TRP A 221 -16.26 -3.56 -3.25
C TRP A 221 -15.26 -3.39 -2.11
N PRO A 222 -13.97 -3.60 -2.37
CA PRO A 222 -13.36 -4.32 -3.49
C PRO A 222 -13.92 -5.74 -3.62
N GLY A 223 -14.01 -6.22 -4.86
CA GLY A 223 -14.65 -7.48 -5.23
C GLY A 223 -13.90 -8.12 -6.39
N THR A 224 -14.12 -9.40 -6.66
CA THR A 224 -13.52 -9.99 -7.86
C THR A 224 -14.23 -9.47 -9.11
N PHE A 225 -13.47 -9.14 -10.15
CA PHE A 225 -14.05 -8.86 -11.46
C PHE A 225 -14.48 -10.14 -12.19
N ALA A 226 -14.12 -11.32 -11.68
CA ALA A 226 -14.54 -12.62 -12.21
C ALA A 226 -16.03 -12.92 -11.93
N ASP A 227 -16.62 -12.29 -10.92
CA ASP A 227 -18.05 -12.41 -10.62
C ASP A 227 -18.94 -11.52 -11.51
N ALA A 228 -18.36 -10.73 -12.43
CA ALA A 228 -19.00 -9.70 -13.27
C ALA A 228 -20.06 -10.23 -14.26
#